data_AF-A0A529M480-F1
#
_entry.id   AF-A0A529M480-F1
#
_cell.length_a   1.000
_cell.length_b   1.000
_cell.length_c   1.000
_cell.angle_alpha   90.00
_cell.angle_beta   90.00
_cell.angle_gamma   90.00
#
_symmetry.space_group_name_H-M   'P 1'
#
loop_
_entity.id
_entity.type
_entity.pdbx_description
1 polymer ?
#
loop_
_entity_poly.entity_id
_entity_poly.type
_entity_poly.pdbx_seq_one_letter_code
_entity_poly.pdbx_strand_id
1 'polypeptide(L)'
;IGLVLGLIAFYNAGDLGTVLAKVLGTGMTLAAVMLLLPRMVKILMEGLLPVSDAAQEFVRKRTGDRELLVGLDSAILIGHPAAISSSLILVPIAIILSIILPGNRVILFADLAVIPFIVAMTAPLVRGNVFRMVVIGTVTLAVGFYVANALAPLFTSAAVASGFKLPADALQITSVVDGFLWVPYVIIEAIQGLGVIGIV
;
A
#
# COMPACT_ATOMS: atom_id res chain seq x y z
N ILE A 1 -10.18 -10.42 -10.70
CA ILE A 1 -9.98 -10.09 -9.27
C ILE A 1 -11.24 -9.51 -8.64
N GLY A 2 -11.72 -8.33 -9.08
CA GLY A 2 -12.93 -7.73 -8.51
C GLY A 2 -14.20 -8.58 -8.61
N LEU A 3 -14.34 -9.39 -9.67
CA LEU A 3 -15.44 -10.38 -9.79
C LEU A 3 -15.38 -11.50 -8.74
N VAL A 4 -14.19 -12.07 -8.51
CA VAL A 4 -13.98 -13.15 -7.52
C VAL A 4 -14.24 -12.63 -6.11
N LEU A 5 -13.76 -11.42 -5.83
CA LEU A 5 -13.97 -10.75 -4.57
C LEU A 5 -15.43 -10.32 -4.34
N GLY A 6 -16.10 -9.81 -5.37
CA GLY A 6 -17.53 -9.50 -5.31
C GLY A 6 -18.37 -10.75 -5.03
N LEU A 7 -18.01 -11.89 -5.60
CA LEU A 7 -18.67 -13.17 -5.34
C LEU A 7 -18.52 -13.60 -3.88
N ILE A 8 -17.33 -13.43 -3.29
CA ILE A 8 -17.07 -13.78 -1.88
C ILE A 8 -17.80 -12.82 -0.93
N ALA A 9 -17.76 -11.51 -1.21
CA ALA A 9 -18.34 -10.49 -0.33
C ALA A 9 -19.87 -10.45 -0.34
N PHE A 10 -20.50 -10.78 -1.47
CA PHE A 10 -21.96 -10.67 -1.64
C PHE A 10 -22.66 -12.02 -1.83
N TYR A 11 -21.99 -13.15 -1.57
CA TYR A 11 -22.58 -14.49 -1.73
C TYR A 11 -23.88 -14.69 -0.93
N ASN A 12 -24.06 -13.96 0.18
CA ASN A 12 -25.22 -14.03 1.07
C ASN A 12 -26.08 -12.74 1.06
N ALA A 13 -25.94 -11.87 0.06
CA ALA A 13 -26.56 -10.54 0.06
C ALA A 13 -28.04 -10.51 -0.43
N GLY A 14 -28.70 -11.66 -0.53
CA GLY A 14 -30.11 -11.78 -0.94
C GLY A 14 -30.29 -12.27 -2.37
N ASP A 15 -31.15 -11.60 -3.13
CA ASP A 15 -31.67 -12.07 -4.42
C ASP A 15 -30.59 -12.14 -5.51
N LEU A 16 -30.69 -13.12 -6.42
CA LEU A 16 -29.62 -13.46 -7.37
C LEU A 16 -29.27 -12.29 -8.30
N GLY A 17 -30.27 -11.45 -8.63
CA GLY A 17 -30.07 -10.21 -9.40
C GLY A 17 -29.32 -9.11 -8.65
N THR A 18 -29.56 -8.94 -7.34
CA THR A 18 -28.85 -7.96 -6.50
C THR A 18 -27.42 -8.38 -6.22
N VAL A 19 -27.16 -9.68 -6.04
CA VAL A 19 -25.80 -10.22 -5.91
C VAL A 19 -25.02 -9.97 -7.20
N LEU A 20 -25.59 -10.29 -8.37
CA LEU A 20 -24.93 -10.10 -9.65
C LEU A 20 -24.59 -8.63 -9.92
N ALA A 21 -25.54 -7.71 -9.64
CA ALA A 21 -25.34 -6.27 -9.81
C ALA A 21 -24.23 -5.73 -8.89
N LYS A 22 -24.20 -6.15 -7.61
CA LYS A 22 -23.15 -5.74 -6.66
C LYS A 22 -21.79 -6.33 -7.00
N VAL A 23 -21.74 -7.58 -7.44
CA VAL A 23 -20.51 -8.25 -7.89
C VAL A 23 -19.92 -7.55 -9.11
N LEU A 24 -20.75 -7.27 -10.12
CA LEU A 24 -20.34 -6.58 -11.35
C LEU A 24 -19.95 -5.13 -11.07
N GLY A 25 -20.72 -4.42 -10.25
CA GLY A 25 -20.42 -3.05 -9.83
C GLY A 25 -19.08 -2.95 -9.10
N THR A 26 -18.86 -3.83 -8.10
CA THR A 26 -17.59 -3.90 -7.36
C THR A 26 -16.43 -4.30 -8.27
N GLY A 27 -16.67 -5.21 -9.22
CA GLY A 27 -15.70 -5.58 -10.23
C GLY A 27 -15.27 -4.42 -11.12
N MET A 28 -16.24 -3.62 -11.59
CA MET A 28 -16.00 -2.46 -12.45
C MET A 28 -15.31 -1.32 -11.68
N THR A 29 -15.74 -1.02 -10.45
CA THR A 29 -15.10 0.04 -9.63
C THR A 29 -13.66 -0.33 -9.28
N LEU A 30 -13.39 -1.58 -8.90
CA LEU A 30 -12.02 -2.05 -8.68
C LEU A 30 -11.16 -1.96 -9.94
N ALA A 31 -11.70 -2.38 -11.09
CA ALA A 31 -10.98 -2.29 -12.36
C ALA A 31 -10.66 -0.83 -12.70
N ALA A 32 -11.60 0.09 -12.48
CA ALA A 32 -11.39 1.52 -12.68
C ALA A 32 -10.31 2.06 -11.75
N VAL A 33 -10.34 1.75 -10.45
CA VAL A 33 -9.35 2.23 -9.48
C VAL A 33 -7.95 1.68 -9.78
N MET A 34 -7.83 0.38 -10.10
CA MET A 34 -6.57 -0.25 -10.46
C MET A 34 -5.97 0.29 -11.77
N LEU A 35 -6.78 0.85 -12.66
CA LEU A 35 -6.31 1.51 -13.87
C LEU A 35 -5.94 2.98 -13.62
N LEU A 36 -6.80 3.70 -12.89
CA LEU A 36 -6.72 5.14 -12.72
C LEU A 36 -5.63 5.55 -11.73
N LEU A 37 -5.55 4.92 -10.55
CA LEU A 37 -4.57 5.30 -9.52
C LEU A 37 -3.12 5.21 -10.03
N PRO A 38 -2.66 4.09 -10.62
CA PRO A 38 -1.28 4.02 -11.12
C PRO A 38 -0.99 5.03 -12.22
N ARG A 39 -1.99 5.34 -13.07
CA ARG A 39 -1.85 6.30 -14.16
C ARG A 39 -1.73 7.73 -13.65
N MET A 40 -2.50 8.10 -12.64
CA MET A 40 -2.39 9.41 -11.99
C MET A 40 -1.03 9.59 -11.32
N VAL A 41 -0.55 8.57 -10.61
CA VAL A 41 0.78 8.64 -9.98
C VAL A 41 1.89 8.70 -11.03
N LYS A 42 1.78 7.95 -12.14
CA LYS A 42 2.77 8.01 -13.23
C LYS A 42 2.88 9.43 -13.81
N ILE A 43 1.75 10.11 -14.05
CA ILE A 43 1.74 11.49 -14.54
C ILE A 43 2.42 12.44 -13.53
N LEU A 44 2.13 12.27 -12.24
CA LEU A 44 2.78 13.06 -11.19
C LEU A 44 4.30 12.84 -11.19
N MET A 45 4.76 11.58 -11.34
CA MET A 45 6.18 11.25 -11.40
C MET A 45 6.85 11.77 -12.66
N GLU A 46 6.21 11.69 -13.82
CA GLU A 46 6.69 12.30 -15.06
C GLU A 46 6.86 13.82 -14.93
N GLY A 47 5.99 14.49 -14.16
CA GLY A 47 6.12 15.91 -13.84
C GLY A 47 7.21 16.25 -12.82
N LEU A 48 7.47 15.35 -11.85
CA LEU A 48 8.47 15.55 -10.80
C LEU A 48 9.89 15.12 -11.21
N LEU A 49 10.03 14.20 -12.16
CA LEU A 49 11.31 13.77 -12.74
C LEU A 49 12.17 14.94 -13.25
N PRO A 50 11.68 15.84 -14.14
CA PRO A 50 12.49 16.95 -14.64
C PRO A 50 12.88 17.94 -13.54
N VAL A 51 12.05 18.11 -12.50
CA VAL A 51 12.38 18.93 -11.33
C VAL A 51 13.52 18.28 -10.52
N SER A 52 13.46 16.95 -10.36
CA SER A 52 14.48 16.18 -9.65
C SER A 52 15.82 16.20 -10.39
N ASP A 53 15.79 16.07 -11.72
CA ASP A 53 16.99 16.12 -12.57
C ASP A 53 17.63 17.52 -12.55
N ALA A 54 16.81 18.58 -12.63
CA ALA A 54 17.30 19.95 -12.53
C ALA A 54 17.90 20.26 -11.15
N ALA A 55 17.29 19.73 -10.07
CA ALA A 55 17.83 19.85 -8.72
C ALA A 55 19.16 19.09 -8.59
N GLN A 56 19.28 17.89 -9.15
CA GLN A 56 20.55 17.16 -9.19
C GLN A 56 21.62 17.94 -9.96
N GLU A 57 21.30 18.51 -11.11
CA GLU A 57 22.26 19.28 -11.91
C GLU A 57 22.72 20.55 -11.17
N PHE A 58 21.79 21.23 -10.49
CA PHE A 58 22.10 22.40 -9.65
C PHE A 58 23.05 22.04 -8.50
N VAL A 59 22.81 20.92 -7.82
CA VAL A 59 23.67 20.44 -6.74
C VAL A 59 25.02 19.98 -7.29
N ARG A 60 25.05 19.24 -8.40
CA ARG A 60 26.29 18.76 -9.04
C ARG A 60 27.20 19.91 -9.49
N LYS A 61 26.62 20.98 -10.06
CA LYS A 61 27.35 22.22 -10.40
C LYS A 61 27.99 22.90 -9.19
N ARG A 62 27.42 22.75 -7.99
CA ARG A 62 27.93 23.34 -6.75
C ARG A 62 28.90 22.45 -5.97
N THR A 63 28.91 21.13 -6.22
CA THR A 63 29.62 20.15 -5.40
C THR A 63 30.99 19.74 -5.97
N GLY A 64 31.33 20.17 -7.19
CA GLY A 64 32.65 19.94 -7.80
C GLY A 64 32.89 18.48 -8.19
N ASP A 65 34.13 18.00 -8.01
CA ASP A 65 34.63 16.69 -8.47
C ASP A 65 34.34 15.51 -7.52
N ARG A 66 33.41 15.70 -6.57
CA ARG A 66 33.00 14.64 -5.63
C ARG A 66 31.82 13.88 -6.20
N GLU A 67 31.92 12.55 -6.26
CA GLU A 67 30.80 11.66 -6.59
C GLU A 67 29.69 11.77 -5.53
N LEU A 68 28.74 12.66 -5.77
CA LEU A 68 27.57 12.83 -4.90
C LEU A 68 26.48 11.85 -5.35
N LEU A 69 26.31 10.77 -4.59
CA LEU A 69 25.20 9.85 -4.76
C LEU A 69 23.93 10.47 -4.16
N VAL A 70 23.09 11.05 -5.02
CA VAL A 70 21.80 11.61 -4.62
C VAL A 70 20.78 10.48 -4.54
N GLY A 71 20.32 10.17 -3.33
CA GLY A 71 19.20 9.25 -3.12
C GLY A 71 17.95 9.79 -3.83
N LEU A 72 17.41 9.01 -4.75
CA LEU A 72 16.17 9.32 -5.47
C LEU A 72 14.98 8.64 -4.79
N ASP A 73 13.79 9.22 -4.92
CA ASP A 73 12.56 8.63 -4.38
C ASP A 73 12.32 7.23 -4.96
N SER A 74 11.89 6.30 -4.12
CA SER A 74 11.48 4.94 -4.48
C SER A 74 10.43 4.88 -5.61
N ALA A 75 9.67 5.95 -5.82
CA ALA A 75 8.68 6.07 -6.87
C ALA A 75 9.26 5.90 -8.28
N ILE A 76 10.54 6.19 -8.50
CA ILE A 76 11.22 5.97 -9.79
C ILE A 76 11.37 4.48 -10.10
N LEU A 77 11.54 3.63 -9.07
CA LEU A 77 11.72 2.19 -9.22
C LEU A 77 10.45 1.45 -9.65
N ILE A 78 9.28 2.08 -9.56
CA ILE A 78 8.00 1.48 -9.95
C ILE A 78 7.95 1.20 -11.45
N GLY A 79 8.65 2.00 -12.25
CA GLY A 79 8.76 1.77 -13.69
C GLY A 79 9.60 0.54 -14.06
N HIS A 80 10.36 -0.04 -13.12
CA HIS A 80 11.21 -1.19 -13.40
C HIS A 80 10.36 -2.43 -13.70
N PRO A 81 10.59 -3.16 -14.81
CA PRO A 81 9.80 -4.34 -15.19
C PRO A 81 9.67 -5.39 -14.08
N ALA A 82 10.74 -5.67 -13.33
CA ALA A 82 10.73 -6.59 -12.20
C ALA A 82 9.77 -6.18 -11.06
N ALA A 83 9.65 -4.87 -10.76
CA ALA A 83 8.71 -4.36 -9.76
C ALA A 83 7.26 -4.52 -10.24
N ILE A 84 7.00 -4.20 -11.51
CA ILE A 84 5.67 -4.36 -12.11
C ILE A 84 5.28 -5.85 -12.13
N SER A 85 6.15 -6.73 -12.64
CA SER A 85 5.87 -8.17 -12.73
C SER A 85 5.68 -8.83 -11.37
N SER A 86 6.51 -8.49 -10.37
CA SER A 86 6.34 -9.01 -9.01
C SER A 86 5.06 -8.51 -8.35
N SER A 87 4.72 -7.23 -8.52
CA SER A 87 3.48 -6.67 -7.97
C SER A 87 2.22 -7.34 -8.54
N LEU A 88 2.20 -7.65 -9.85
CA LEU A 88 1.07 -8.34 -10.48
C LEU A 88 0.84 -9.75 -9.89
N ILE A 89 1.92 -10.46 -9.53
CA ILE A 89 1.85 -11.77 -8.89
C ILE A 89 1.46 -11.65 -7.41
N LEU A 90 1.91 -10.59 -6.74
CA LEU A 90 1.61 -10.35 -5.32
C LEU A 90 0.18 -9.94 -5.07
N VAL A 91 -0.48 -9.26 -6.02
CA VAL A 91 -1.90 -8.85 -5.92
C VAL A 91 -2.83 -10.02 -5.51
N PRO A 92 -2.88 -11.17 -6.23
CA PRO A 92 -3.71 -12.29 -5.81
C PRO A 92 -3.25 -12.93 -4.50
N ILE A 93 -1.94 -12.98 -4.24
CA ILE A 93 -1.39 -13.51 -2.98
C ILE A 93 -1.83 -12.65 -1.79
N ALA A 94 -1.79 -11.33 -1.93
CA ALA A 94 -2.17 -10.38 -0.90
C ALA A 94 -3.67 -10.49 -0.55
N ILE A 95 -4.52 -10.73 -1.56
CA ILE A 95 -5.95 -10.98 -1.34
C ILE A 95 -6.15 -12.27 -0.55
N ILE A 96 -5.48 -13.35 -0.94
CA ILE A 96 -5.57 -14.64 -0.25
C ILE A 96 -5.07 -14.50 1.20
N LEU A 97 -3.93 -13.82 1.40
CA LEU A 97 -3.39 -13.54 2.73
C LEU A 97 -4.38 -12.74 3.59
N SER A 98 -5.05 -11.73 3.02
CA SER A 98 -5.99 -10.91 3.77
C SER A 98 -7.17 -11.71 4.35
N ILE A 99 -7.53 -12.82 3.70
CA ILE A 99 -8.63 -13.71 4.11
C ILE A 99 -8.13 -14.83 5.04
N ILE A 100 -6.96 -15.40 4.76
CA ILE A 100 -6.42 -16.56 5.50
C ILE A 100 -5.76 -16.15 6.82
N LEU A 101 -5.21 -14.94 6.93
CA LEU A 101 -4.49 -14.54 8.14
C LEU A 101 -5.41 -14.55 9.38
N PRO A 102 -5.08 -15.30 10.44
CA PRO A 102 -5.89 -15.36 11.64
C PRO A 102 -5.87 -14.01 12.37
N GLY A 103 -7.05 -13.49 12.70
CA GLY A 103 -7.21 -12.24 13.45
C GLY A 103 -7.04 -10.95 12.63
N ASN A 104 -6.79 -11.05 11.32
CA ASN A 104 -6.74 -9.88 10.44
C ASN A 104 -8.17 -9.38 10.12
N ARG A 105 -8.43 -8.10 10.41
CA ARG A 105 -9.69 -7.43 10.04
C ARG A 105 -9.53 -6.47 8.87
N VAL A 106 -8.31 -6.32 8.37
CA VAL A 106 -7.99 -5.43 7.25
C VAL A 106 -8.20 -6.16 5.94
N ILE A 107 -9.23 -5.75 5.20
CA ILE A 107 -9.47 -6.29 3.88
C ILE A 107 -8.78 -5.42 2.85
N LEU A 108 -7.84 -6.00 2.10
CA LEU A 108 -7.00 -5.32 1.13
C LEU A 108 -7.76 -5.03 -0.19
N PHE A 109 -8.84 -4.26 -0.11
CA PHE A 109 -9.69 -3.93 -1.25
C PHE A 109 -9.30 -2.61 -1.93
N ALA A 110 -9.12 -1.54 -1.16
CA ALA A 110 -8.86 -0.21 -1.69
C ALA A 110 -7.40 0.00 -2.13
N ASP A 111 -6.46 -0.68 -1.47
CA ASP A 111 -5.03 -0.36 -1.55
C ASP A 111 -4.19 -1.37 -2.35
N LEU A 112 -4.82 -2.24 -3.14
CA LEU A 112 -4.12 -3.11 -4.10
C LEU A 112 -3.28 -2.30 -5.10
N ALA A 113 -3.71 -1.06 -5.34
CA ALA A 113 -3.00 0.06 -5.99
C ALA A 113 -1.52 0.18 -5.63
N VAL A 114 -1.21 -0.07 -4.35
CA VAL A 114 0.02 0.38 -3.70
C VAL A 114 1.05 -0.73 -3.55
N ILE A 115 0.68 -1.99 -3.81
CA ILE A 115 1.61 -3.13 -3.78
C ILE A 115 2.89 -2.88 -4.62
N PRO A 116 2.84 -2.28 -5.83
CA PRO A 116 4.05 -1.96 -6.59
C PRO A 116 5.04 -1.08 -5.82
N PHE A 117 4.56 -0.14 -5.01
CA PHE A 117 5.41 0.75 -4.20
C PHE A 117 6.10 -0.02 -3.08
N ILE A 118 5.36 -0.92 -2.42
CA ILE A 118 5.90 -1.75 -1.33
C ILE A 118 7.07 -2.62 -1.83
N VAL A 119 6.97 -3.15 -3.06
CA VAL A 119 8.02 -4.02 -3.61
C VAL A 119 9.07 -3.31 -4.47
N ALA A 120 8.84 -2.05 -4.86
CA ALA A 120 9.77 -1.28 -5.69
C ALA A 120 11.16 -1.17 -5.06
N MET A 121 11.24 -0.95 -3.74
CA MET A 121 12.54 -0.88 -3.02
C MET A 121 13.26 -2.22 -2.94
N THR A 122 12.56 -3.35 -3.06
CA THR A 122 13.17 -4.68 -3.12
C THR A 122 13.83 -4.98 -4.47
N ALA A 123 13.45 -4.29 -5.55
CA ALA A 123 14.00 -4.49 -6.88
C ALA A 123 15.53 -4.31 -6.96
N PRO A 124 16.11 -3.19 -6.46
CA PRO A 124 17.57 -3.01 -6.45
C PRO A 124 18.28 -3.98 -5.51
N LEU A 125 17.67 -4.36 -4.38
CA LEU A 125 18.25 -5.27 -3.38
C LEU A 125 18.47 -6.68 -3.93
N VAL A 126 17.52 -7.18 -4.73
CA VAL A 126 17.58 -8.55 -5.30
C VAL A 126 17.99 -8.56 -6.78
N ARG A 127 18.52 -7.44 -7.28
CA ARG A 127 18.99 -7.26 -8.66
C ARG A 127 17.94 -7.68 -9.71
N GLY A 128 16.67 -7.34 -9.46
CA GLY A 128 15.56 -7.64 -10.38
C GLY A 128 15.07 -9.10 -10.39
N ASN A 129 15.49 -9.95 -9.44
CA ASN A 129 14.96 -11.31 -9.33
C ASN A 129 13.51 -11.31 -8.82
N VAL A 130 12.56 -11.48 -9.74
CA VAL A 130 11.11 -11.46 -9.46
C VAL A 130 10.69 -12.50 -8.41
N PHE A 131 11.27 -13.71 -8.42
CA PHE A 131 10.91 -14.75 -7.45
C PHE A 131 11.27 -14.32 -6.02
N ARG A 132 12.48 -13.80 -5.82
CA ARG A 132 12.90 -13.28 -4.51
C ARG A 132 12.08 -12.07 -4.08
N MET A 133 11.72 -11.19 -5.02
CA MET A 133 10.82 -10.06 -4.75
C MET A 133 9.44 -10.52 -4.27
N VAL A 134 8.87 -11.56 -4.89
CA VAL A 134 7.56 -12.09 -4.49
C VAL A 134 7.64 -12.73 -3.10
N VAL A 135 8.68 -13.50 -2.80
CA VAL A 135 8.83 -14.11 -1.46
C VAL A 135 8.97 -13.04 -0.39
N ILE A 136 9.84 -12.05 -0.59
CA ILE A 136 10.03 -10.95 0.37
C ILE A 136 8.75 -10.13 0.50
N GLY A 137 8.12 -9.77 -0.63
CA GLY A 137 6.85 -9.03 -0.64
C GLY A 137 5.74 -9.77 0.10
N THR A 138 5.65 -11.09 -0.05
CA THR A 138 4.65 -11.92 0.66
C THR A 138 4.86 -11.86 2.17
N VAL A 139 6.10 -11.99 2.64
CA VAL A 139 6.44 -11.88 4.07
C VAL A 139 6.15 -10.48 4.59
N THR A 140 6.56 -9.44 3.85
CA THR A 140 6.30 -8.04 4.22
C THR A 140 4.80 -7.74 4.30
N LEU A 141 4.00 -8.24 3.37
CA LEU A 141 2.54 -8.10 3.40
C LEU A 141 1.94 -8.81 4.61
N ALA A 142 2.38 -10.04 4.92
CA ALA A 142 1.89 -10.78 6.08
C ALA A 142 2.16 -10.04 7.40
N VAL A 143 3.36 -9.49 7.58
CA VAL A 143 3.69 -8.65 8.74
C VAL A 143 2.87 -7.36 8.72
N GLY A 144 2.77 -6.71 7.57
CA GLY A 144 2.04 -5.46 7.39
C GLY A 144 0.55 -5.58 7.73
N PHE A 145 -0.09 -6.71 7.44
CA PHE A 145 -1.48 -6.96 7.85
C PHE A 145 -1.66 -6.95 9.38
N TYR A 146 -0.75 -7.58 10.13
CA TYR A 146 -0.82 -7.55 11.59
C TYR A 146 -0.57 -6.16 12.16
N VAL A 147 0.40 -5.43 11.59
CA VAL A 147 0.70 -4.05 12.00
C VAL A 147 -0.46 -3.11 11.69
N ALA A 148 -1.05 -3.22 10.51
CA ALA A 148 -2.22 -2.43 10.11
C ALA A 148 -3.42 -2.70 11.02
N ASN A 149 -3.62 -3.96 11.41
CA ASN A 149 -4.67 -4.34 12.36
C ASN A 149 -4.44 -3.72 13.75
N ALA A 150 -3.18 -3.65 14.20
CA ALA A 150 -2.81 -3.00 15.47
C ALA A 150 -2.95 -1.47 15.42
N LEU A 151 -2.62 -0.85 14.27
CA LEU A 151 -2.71 0.60 14.08
C LEU A 151 -4.10 1.12 13.69
N ALA A 152 -5.02 0.24 13.25
CA ALA A 152 -6.37 0.61 12.83
C ALA A 152 -7.15 1.47 13.86
N PRO A 153 -7.08 1.23 15.19
CA PRO A 153 -7.73 2.10 16.18
C PRO A 153 -7.16 3.53 16.17
N LEU A 154 -5.84 3.69 16.00
CA LEU A 154 -5.18 4.99 15.97
C LEU A 154 -5.60 5.78 14.73
N PHE A 155 -5.57 5.14 13.55
CA PHE A 155 -6.05 5.77 12.31
C PHE A 155 -7.52 6.17 12.40
N THR A 156 -8.35 5.31 13.00
CA THR A 156 -9.77 5.61 13.21
C THR A 156 -9.95 6.82 14.14
N SER A 157 -9.21 6.89 15.25
CA SER A 157 -9.27 8.02 16.17
C SER A 157 -8.81 9.34 15.52
N ALA A 158 -7.75 9.29 14.71
CA ALA A 158 -7.25 10.45 13.97
C ALA A 158 -8.24 10.93 12.91
N ALA A 159 -8.92 10.01 12.23
CA ALA A 159 -9.96 10.34 11.25
C ALA A 159 -11.19 10.99 11.92
N VAL A 160 -11.62 10.49 13.08
CA VAL A 160 -12.71 11.13 13.85
C VAL A 160 -12.28 12.54 14.31
N ALA A 161 -11.05 12.69 14.79
CA ALA A 161 -10.51 13.97 15.24
C ALA A 161 -10.41 15.01 14.11
N SER A 162 -10.17 14.58 12.86
CA SER A 162 -10.14 15.47 11.70
C SER A 162 -11.53 15.82 11.14
N GLY A 163 -12.61 15.30 11.74
CA GLY A 163 -13.99 15.54 11.31
C GLY A 163 -14.46 14.63 10.18
N PHE A 164 -13.75 13.54 9.90
CA PHE A 164 -14.16 12.55 8.90
C PHE A 164 -15.36 11.73 9.40
N LYS A 165 -16.46 11.71 8.64
CA LYS A 165 -17.62 10.88 8.95
C LYS A 165 -17.34 9.44 8.52
N LEU A 166 -17.19 8.53 9.48
CA LEU A 166 -17.08 7.11 9.18
C LEU A 166 -18.35 6.60 8.47
N PRO A 167 -18.21 5.77 7.42
CA PRO A 167 -19.34 5.06 6.82
C PRO A 167 -20.06 4.21 7.87
N ALA A 168 -21.39 4.13 7.82
CA ALA A 168 -22.20 3.43 8.84
C ALA A 168 -21.85 1.94 9.02
N ASP A 169 -21.25 1.31 8.00
CA ASP A 169 -20.85 -0.10 8.00
C ASP A 169 -19.35 -0.32 8.29
N ALA A 170 -18.57 0.74 8.54
CA ALA A 170 -17.12 0.65 8.77
C ALA A 170 -16.78 0.69 10.27
N LEU A 171 -16.34 -0.45 10.82
CA LEU A 171 -15.91 -0.55 12.22
C LEU A 171 -14.60 0.19 12.49
N GLN A 172 -13.63 0.13 11.57
CA GLN A 172 -12.31 0.77 11.68
C GLN A 172 -11.78 1.13 10.28
N ILE A 173 -10.97 2.18 10.20
CA ILE A 173 -10.29 2.61 8.97
C ILE A 173 -8.78 2.48 9.20
N THR A 174 -8.06 1.96 8.21
CA THR A 174 -6.60 1.91 8.18
C THR A 174 -6.09 2.20 6.78
N SER A 175 -4.88 2.74 6.69
CA SER A 175 -4.12 2.92 5.43
C SER A 175 -3.17 1.74 5.29
N VAL A 176 -3.10 1.10 4.13
CA VAL A 176 -2.07 0.06 3.89
C VAL A 176 -0.69 0.69 3.73
N VAL A 177 -0.60 1.90 3.17
CA VAL A 177 0.67 2.59 2.95
C VAL A 177 1.35 2.94 4.26
N ASP A 178 0.57 3.43 5.22
CA ASP A 178 1.09 3.89 6.51
C ASP A 178 0.99 2.79 7.58
N GLY A 179 -0.05 1.95 7.50
CA GLY A 179 -0.31 0.87 8.45
C GLY A 179 0.57 -0.36 8.26
N PHE A 180 1.22 -0.55 7.10
CA PHE A 180 2.16 -1.67 6.89
C PHE A 180 3.58 -1.33 7.34
N LEU A 181 3.83 -0.08 7.75
CA LEU A 181 5.14 0.37 8.20
C LEU A 181 5.36 -0.09 9.65
N TRP A 182 6.09 -1.19 9.80
CA TRP A 182 6.47 -1.74 11.10
C TRP A 182 7.36 -0.80 11.92
N VAL A 183 8.16 0.07 11.27
CA VAL A 183 9.03 1.03 11.96
C VAL A 183 8.24 2.09 12.74
N PRO A 184 7.30 2.84 12.12
CA PRO A 184 6.35 3.69 12.85
C PRO A 184 5.60 2.95 13.95
N TYR A 185 5.14 1.72 13.72
CA TYR A 185 4.46 0.94 14.74
C TYR A 185 5.34 0.72 15.98
N VAL A 186 6.58 0.28 15.80
CA VAL A 186 7.53 0.08 16.91
C VAL A 186 7.83 1.40 17.64
N ILE A 187 7.94 2.52 16.91
CA ILE A 187 8.15 3.84 17.52
C ILE A 187 6.92 4.26 18.32
N ILE A 188 5.71 4.06 17.79
CA ILE A 188 4.46 4.39 18.47
C ILE A 188 4.30 3.55 19.74
N GLU A 189 4.53 2.24 19.66
CA GLU A 189 4.53 1.34 20.83
C GLU A 189 5.60 1.74 21.86
N ALA A 190 6.80 2.11 21.40
CA ALA A 190 7.86 2.60 22.29
C ALA A 190 7.47 3.92 22.98
N ILE A 191 6.83 4.85 22.26
CA ILE A 191 6.34 6.13 22.81
C ILE A 191 5.16 5.88 23.76
N GLN A 192 4.22 5.00 23.43
CA GLN A 192 3.10 4.65 24.32
C GLN A 192 3.59 3.92 25.58
N GLY A 193 4.59 3.04 25.45
CA GLY A 193 5.29 2.42 26.57
C GLY A 193 6.07 3.42 27.44
N LEU A 194 6.64 4.47 26.84
CA LEU A 194 7.23 5.60 27.55
C LEU A 194 6.16 6.51 28.21
N GLY A 195 4.95 6.56 27.65
CA GLY A 195 3.78 7.20 28.29
C GLY A 195 3.37 6.51 29.60
N VAL A 196 3.54 5.18 29.70
CA VAL A 196 3.36 4.44 30.97
C VAL A 196 4.43 4.82 32.00
N ILE A 197 5.59 5.33 31.58
CA ILE A 197 6.69 5.81 32.44
C ILE A 197 6.48 7.28 32.87
N GLY A 198 5.40 7.94 32.45
CA GLY A 198 4.97 9.23 33.01
C GLY A 198 5.69 10.45 32.46
N ILE A 199 5.98 10.48 31.15
CA ILE A 199 6.35 11.71 30.44
C ILE A 199 5.38 11.91 29.26
N VAL A 200 4.14 12.28 29.58
CA VAL A 200 3.21 13.23 28.92
C VAL A 200 1.86 13.12 29.63
#